data_AF-A0A954K9L6-F1
#
_entry.id   AF-A0A954K9L6-F1
#
_cell.length_a   1.000
_cell.length_b   1.000
_cell.length_c   1.000
_cell.angle_alpha   90.00
_cell.angle_beta   90.00
_cell.angle_gamma   90.00
#
_symmetry.space_group_name_H-M   'P 1'
#
loop_
_entity.id
_entity.type
_entity.pdbx_description
1 polymer ?
#
loop_
_entity_poly.entity_id
_entity_poly.type
_entity_poly.pdbx_seq_one_letter_code
_entity_poly.pdbx_strand_id
1 'polypeptide(L)'
;MLDYSTSNNLSLRVTLGVSLLVPALLILVQFAGTPHFRQWVWSEQGPLEFSHVLIPLFAMGVGVSSLWSHRRLLTQTRDELRWLAIAVGGLTLMCFAIAGEEASWGQHLFGWSTPDGWAEVNDQQETNLHNIGTWADQKPRAIVELGVLVFGILWPIWHLLTSKEIRAKWTILLPPMMVLPITIGAELSRLLETVPKMLGTSTPSAVPRPSELQEFYFYTFFALCMWTWRKRLLAGFAAADSHRVTILLPQRQQIDRVAA
;
A
#
# COMPACT_ATOMS: atom_id res chain seq x y z
N MET A 1 -20.77 1.49 -19.00
CA MET A 1 -19.93 1.88 -17.84
C MET A 1 -19.03 0.70 -17.56
N LEU A 2 -17.70 0.87 -17.48
CA LEU A 2 -16.81 -0.26 -17.21
C LEU A 2 -17.04 -0.69 -15.77
N ASP A 3 -17.51 -1.92 -15.57
CA ASP A 3 -17.70 -2.48 -14.25
C ASP A 3 -16.35 -2.91 -13.69
N TYR A 4 -15.69 -1.97 -13.01
CA TYR A 4 -14.42 -2.23 -12.34
C TYR A 4 -14.57 -3.03 -11.03
N SER A 5 -15.81 -3.39 -10.62
CA SER A 5 -16.09 -4.08 -9.35
C SER A 5 -15.77 -5.58 -9.39
N THR A 6 -15.72 -6.20 -10.57
CA THR A 6 -15.68 -7.66 -10.75
C THR A 6 -14.28 -8.25 -10.95
N SER A 7 -13.22 -7.44 -11.10
CA SER A 7 -11.89 -7.95 -11.51
C SER A 7 -11.00 -8.50 -10.38
N ASN A 8 -11.48 -8.56 -9.14
CA ASN A 8 -10.65 -8.83 -7.97
C ASN A 8 -10.86 -10.22 -7.35
N ASN A 9 -10.06 -11.20 -7.81
CA ASN A 9 -10.02 -12.57 -7.28
C ASN A 9 -9.40 -12.71 -5.87
N LEU A 10 -8.78 -11.66 -5.32
CA LEU A 10 -8.25 -11.73 -3.96
C LEU A 10 -9.41 -11.53 -2.98
N SER A 11 -9.78 -12.61 -2.29
CA SER A 11 -10.97 -12.58 -1.43
C SER A 11 -10.72 -11.83 -0.12
N LEU A 12 -11.77 -11.21 0.43
CA LEU A 12 -11.78 -10.62 1.77
C LEU A 12 -11.27 -11.60 2.85
N ARG A 13 -11.44 -12.91 2.63
CA ARG A 13 -10.95 -13.96 3.53
C ARG A 13 -9.42 -13.99 3.61
N VAL A 14 -8.73 -13.71 2.50
CA VAL A 14 -7.26 -13.67 2.47
C VAL A 14 -6.76 -12.49 3.29
N THR A 15 -7.31 -11.29 3.07
CA THR A 15 -6.87 -10.09 3.80
C THR A 15 -7.27 -10.14 5.27
N LEU A 16 -8.42 -10.72 5.60
CA LEU A 16 -8.81 -11.04 6.97
C LEU A 16 -7.85 -12.05 7.61
N GLY A 17 -7.49 -13.10 6.88
CA GLY A 17 -6.49 -14.07 7.33
C GLY A 17 -5.17 -13.41 7.66
N VAL A 18 -4.64 -12.57 6.76
CA VAL A 18 -3.39 -11.81 7.00
C VAL A 18 -3.52 -10.90 8.23
N SER A 19 -4.63 -10.15 8.38
CA SER A 19 -4.83 -9.24 9.52
C SER A 19 -4.96 -9.94 10.88
N LEU A 20 -5.21 -11.25 10.91
CA LEU A 20 -5.32 -12.01 12.15
C LEU A 20 -4.08 -12.89 12.39
N LEU A 21 -3.52 -13.48 11.34
CA LEU A 21 -2.41 -14.40 11.45
C LEU A 21 -1.12 -13.70 11.86
N VAL A 22 -0.81 -12.53 11.31
CA VAL A 22 0.43 -11.80 11.65
C VAL A 22 0.48 -11.45 13.14
N PRO A 23 -0.49 -10.75 13.75
CA PRO A 23 -0.46 -10.46 15.18
C PRO A 23 -0.48 -11.74 16.03
N ALA A 24 -1.22 -12.78 15.61
CA ALA A 24 -1.24 -14.06 16.33
C ALA A 24 0.15 -14.73 16.34
N LEU A 25 0.88 -14.69 15.22
CA LEU A 25 2.26 -15.20 15.14
C LEU A 25 3.21 -14.37 16.00
N LEU A 26 3.09 -13.04 15.99
CA LEU A 26 3.90 -12.15 16.84
C LEU A 26 3.68 -12.41 18.33
N ILE A 27 2.43 -12.60 18.75
CA ILE A 27 2.07 -13.02 20.12
C ILE A 27 2.68 -14.39 20.42
N LEU A 28 2.52 -15.37 19.52
CA LEU A 28 3.07 -16.71 19.71
C LEU A 28 4.60 -16.67 19.88
N VAL A 29 5.33 -15.90 19.07
CA VAL A 29 6.77 -15.70 19.21
C VAL A 29 7.12 -15.13 20.58
N GLN A 30 6.37 -14.12 21.04
CA GLN A 30 6.62 -13.48 22.33
C GLN A 30 6.51 -14.46 23.51
N PHE A 31 5.46 -15.30 23.52
CA PHE A 31 5.15 -16.17 24.65
C PHE A 31 5.79 -17.56 24.56
N ALA A 32 5.95 -18.11 23.36
CA ALA A 32 6.43 -19.48 23.15
C ALA A 32 7.81 -19.57 22.49
N GLY A 33 8.34 -18.45 21.95
CA GLY A 33 9.67 -18.43 21.33
C GLY A 33 10.81 -18.60 22.33
N THR A 34 11.91 -19.24 21.91
CA THR A 34 13.14 -19.25 22.71
C THR A 34 13.73 -17.83 22.81
N PRO A 35 14.54 -17.50 23.83
CA PRO A 35 15.14 -16.18 23.96
C PRO A 35 15.89 -15.72 22.69
N HIS A 36 16.70 -16.59 22.10
CA HIS A 36 17.43 -16.31 20.85
C HIS A 36 16.49 -16.06 19.68
N PHE A 37 15.42 -16.86 19.55
CA PHE A 37 14.47 -16.71 18.46
C PHE A 37 13.69 -15.39 18.58
N ARG A 38 13.27 -15.02 19.79
CA ARG A 38 12.63 -13.71 20.04
C ARG A 38 13.58 -12.56 19.70
N GLN A 39 14.83 -12.63 20.14
CA GLN A 39 15.81 -11.59 19.86
C GLN A 39 16.01 -11.41 18.35
N TRP A 40 16.06 -12.50 17.59
CA TRP A 40 16.14 -12.42 16.13
C TRP A 40 14.88 -11.83 15.50
N VAL A 41 13.68 -12.30 15.89
CA VAL A 41 12.42 -11.80 15.32
C VAL A 41 12.24 -10.30 15.56
N TRP A 42 12.69 -9.81 16.72
CA TRP A 42 12.59 -8.40 17.12
C TRP A 42 13.81 -7.55 16.78
N SER A 43 14.84 -8.12 16.15
CA SER A 43 15.99 -7.36 15.68
C SER A 43 15.64 -6.56 14.42
N GLU A 44 16.47 -5.56 14.10
CA GLU A 44 16.41 -4.78 12.83
C GLU A 44 16.52 -5.69 11.58
N GLN A 45 17.05 -6.90 11.73
CA GLN A 45 17.16 -7.90 10.67
C GLN A 45 16.05 -8.97 10.76
N GLY A 46 15.04 -8.70 11.58
CA GLY A 46 13.91 -9.58 11.80
C GLY A 46 12.99 -9.65 10.58
N PRO A 47 12.08 -10.65 10.53
CA PRO A 47 11.17 -10.83 9.42
C PRO A 47 10.17 -9.69 9.25
N LEU A 48 9.85 -8.97 10.33
CA LEU A 48 8.91 -7.84 10.28
C LEU A 48 9.56 -6.62 9.64
N GLU A 49 10.74 -6.23 10.10
CA GLU A 49 11.58 -5.15 9.53
C GLU A 49 11.88 -5.44 8.04
N PHE A 50 12.24 -6.68 7.71
CA PHE A 50 12.48 -7.06 6.31
C PHE A 50 11.21 -6.92 5.43
N SER A 51 10.02 -7.12 6.00
CA SER A 51 8.77 -6.94 5.29
C SER A 51 8.49 -5.47 4.96
N HIS A 52 9.01 -4.54 5.77
CA HIS A 52 8.91 -3.09 5.55
C HIS A 52 9.68 -2.61 4.33
N VAL A 53 10.76 -3.32 3.96
CA VAL A 53 11.46 -3.10 2.69
C VAL A 53 10.76 -3.85 1.54
N LEU A 54 10.47 -5.14 1.73
CA LEU A 54 10.01 -6.01 0.64
C LEU A 54 8.62 -5.65 0.10
N ILE A 55 7.67 -5.31 0.97
CA ILE A 55 6.29 -5.05 0.55
C ILE A 55 6.21 -3.75 -0.28
N PRO A 56 6.81 -2.61 0.14
CA PRO A 56 6.88 -1.42 -0.69
C PRO A 56 7.69 -1.63 -1.97
N LEU A 57 8.80 -2.38 -1.96
CA LEU A 57 9.53 -2.73 -3.19
C LEU A 57 8.65 -3.51 -4.18
N PHE A 58 7.88 -4.48 -3.69
CA PHE A 58 6.93 -5.21 -4.52
C PHE A 58 5.87 -4.27 -5.11
N ALA A 59 5.26 -3.42 -4.28
CA ALA A 59 4.27 -2.44 -4.73
C ALA A 59 4.86 -1.48 -5.78
N MET A 60 6.08 -0.97 -5.55
CA MET A 60 6.82 -0.15 -6.50
C MET A 60 7.02 -0.89 -7.83
N GLY A 61 7.50 -2.13 -7.82
CA GLY A 61 7.68 -2.93 -9.04
C GLY A 61 6.38 -3.16 -9.81
N VAL A 62 5.28 -3.42 -9.12
CA VAL A 62 3.94 -3.52 -9.73
C VAL A 62 3.52 -2.19 -10.36
N GLY A 63 3.78 -1.05 -9.69
CA GLY A 63 3.47 0.28 -10.21
C GLY A 63 4.29 0.66 -11.43
N VAL A 64 5.62 0.51 -11.37
CA VAL A 64 6.54 0.75 -12.49
C VAL A 64 6.14 -0.09 -13.70
N SER A 65 5.93 -1.40 -13.51
CA SER A 65 5.54 -2.29 -14.61
C SER A 65 4.18 -1.91 -15.20
N SER A 66 3.23 -1.44 -14.37
CA SER A 66 1.92 -0.98 -14.84
C SER A 66 2.01 0.28 -15.69
N LEU A 67 2.80 1.27 -15.26
CA LEU A 67 2.99 2.52 -16.02
C LEU A 67 3.80 2.29 -17.30
N TRP A 68 4.88 1.51 -17.20
CA TRP A 68 5.73 1.20 -18.34
C TRP A 68 4.96 0.50 -19.46
N SER A 69 4.19 -0.53 -19.11
CA SER A 69 3.46 -1.37 -20.09
C SER A 69 2.41 -0.58 -20.85
N HIS A 70 1.91 0.53 -20.31
CA HIS A 70 0.79 1.26 -20.88
C HIS A 70 1.07 2.73 -21.19
N ARG A 71 2.34 3.16 -21.11
CA ARG A 71 2.76 4.56 -21.33
C ARG A 71 2.24 5.19 -22.62
N ARG A 72 2.09 4.40 -23.69
CA ARG A 72 1.60 4.86 -25.00
C ARG A 72 0.09 5.10 -25.04
N LEU A 73 -0.65 4.41 -24.18
CA LEU A 73 -2.11 4.48 -24.14
C LEU A 73 -2.58 5.61 -23.19
N LEU A 74 -1.79 5.93 -22.16
CA LEU A 74 -2.10 6.98 -21.18
C LEU A 74 -2.37 8.37 -21.79
N THR A 75 -1.71 8.71 -22.89
CA THR A 75 -1.90 10.01 -23.55
C THR A 75 -3.25 10.08 -24.29
N GLN A 76 -3.81 8.94 -24.70
CA GLN A 76 -4.98 8.85 -25.57
C GLN A 76 -6.24 8.33 -24.86
N THR A 77 -6.20 8.18 -23.54
CA THR A 77 -7.31 7.64 -22.73
C THR A 77 -8.15 8.72 -22.05
N ARG A 78 -9.32 8.30 -21.52
CA ARG A 78 -10.25 9.09 -20.70
C ARG A 78 -9.56 9.67 -19.46
N ASP A 79 -10.07 10.80 -18.97
CA ASP A 79 -9.51 11.51 -17.81
C ASP A 79 -9.44 10.65 -16.54
N GLU A 80 -10.41 9.75 -16.32
CA GLU A 80 -10.41 8.80 -15.19
C GLU A 80 -9.16 7.90 -15.16
N LEU A 81 -8.71 7.42 -16.32
CA LEU A 81 -7.51 6.58 -16.43
C LEU A 81 -6.23 7.40 -16.23
N ARG A 82 -6.23 8.68 -16.61
CA ARG A 82 -5.12 9.60 -16.33
C ARG A 82 -4.98 9.83 -14.83
N TRP A 83 -6.08 10.08 -14.12
CA TRP A 83 -6.06 10.19 -12.66
C TRP A 83 -5.60 8.90 -11.99
N LEU A 84 -6.04 7.73 -12.48
CA LEU A 84 -5.55 6.45 -11.98
C LEU A 84 -4.04 6.29 -12.19
N ALA A 85 -3.52 6.69 -13.35
CA ALA A 85 -2.09 6.63 -13.62
C ALA A 85 -1.28 7.59 -12.74
N ILE A 86 -1.80 8.79 -12.47
CA ILE A 86 -1.21 9.74 -11.52
C ILE A 86 -1.19 9.13 -10.12
N ALA A 87 -2.29 8.53 -9.65
CA ALA A 87 -2.35 7.87 -8.36
C ALA A 87 -1.36 6.70 -8.26
N VAL A 88 -1.26 5.87 -9.31
CA VAL A 88 -0.26 4.80 -9.41
C VAL A 88 1.16 5.37 -9.38
N GLY A 89 1.44 6.44 -10.11
CA GLY A 89 2.75 7.10 -10.12
C GLY A 89 3.13 7.67 -8.75
N GLY A 90 2.22 8.38 -8.11
CA GLY A 90 2.41 8.92 -6.76
C GLY A 90 2.67 7.82 -5.74
N LEU A 91 1.84 6.76 -5.73
CA LEU A 91 2.03 5.63 -4.83
C LEU A 91 3.34 4.87 -5.13
N THR A 92 3.75 4.76 -6.39
CA THR A 92 5.03 4.15 -6.78
C THR A 92 6.21 4.93 -6.20
N LEU A 93 6.20 6.26 -6.34
CA LEU A 93 7.26 7.11 -5.80
C LEU A 93 7.31 7.06 -4.27
N MET A 94 6.14 7.05 -3.63
CA MET A 94 6.03 6.92 -2.18
C MET A 94 6.58 5.57 -1.70
N CYS A 95 6.25 4.46 -2.38
CA CYS A 95 6.80 3.14 -2.05
C CYS A 95 8.32 3.04 -2.31
N PHE A 96 8.85 3.74 -3.32
CA PHE A 96 10.29 3.87 -3.53
C PHE A 96 10.97 4.58 -2.36
N ALA A 97 10.41 5.71 -1.92
CA ALA A 97 10.93 6.46 -0.79
C ALA A 97 10.89 5.62 0.50
N ILE A 98 9.76 4.96 0.80
CA ILE A 98 9.63 4.07 1.96
C ILE A 98 10.68 2.96 1.91
N ALA A 99 10.74 2.19 0.82
CA ALA A 99 11.71 1.11 0.70
C ALA A 99 13.17 1.60 0.80
N GLY A 100 13.46 2.80 0.30
CA GLY A 100 14.76 3.45 0.45
C GLY A 100 15.05 3.75 1.91
N GLU A 101 14.15 4.45 2.60
CA GLU A 101 14.30 4.80 4.01
C GLU A 101 14.49 3.56 4.91
N GLU A 102 13.63 2.55 4.76
CA GLU A 102 13.69 1.29 5.52
C GLU A 102 14.94 0.44 5.21
N ALA A 103 15.56 0.62 4.05
CA ALA A 103 16.78 -0.09 3.66
C ALA A 103 18.05 0.77 3.82
N SER A 104 17.93 1.93 4.49
CA SER A 104 19.02 2.91 4.62
C SER A 104 19.63 3.26 3.26
N TRP A 105 18.77 3.41 2.26
CA TRP A 105 19.06 3.62 0.84
C TRP A 105 19.96 2.57 0.17
N GLY A 106 20.16 1.41 0.81
CA GLY A 106 21.06 0.34 0.37
C GLY A 106 22.44 0.37 1.05
N GLN A 107 22.63 1.21 2.06
CA GLN A 107 23.93 1.40 2.73
C GLN A 107 24.54 0.08 3.19
N HIS A 108 23.77 -0.75 3.87
CA HIS A 108 24.23 -2.04 4.36
C HIS A 108 24.52 -3.03 3.23
N LEU A 109 23.80 -2.93 2.12
CA LEU A 109 23.97 -3.81 0.97
C LEU A 109 25.26 -3.52 0.20
N PHE A 110 25.59 -2.24 0.03
CA PHE A 110 26.75 -1.81 -0.76
C PHE A 110 27.94 -1.38 0.10
N GLY A 111 27.78 -1.31 1.42
CA GLY A 111 28.86 -1.15 2.39
C GLY A 111 29.51 0.23 2.42
N TRP A 112 28.79 1.30 2.07
CA TRP A 112 29.33 2.66 2.23
C TRP A 112 29.19 3.15 3.68
N SER A 113 30.11 4.02 4.10
CA SER A 113 30.06 4.68 5.40
C SER A 113 29.10 5.88 5.38
N THR A 114 28.49 6.16 6.52
CA THR A 114 27.71 7.38 6.70
C THR A 114 28.63 8.60 6.68
N PRO A 115 28.34 9.63 5.87
CA PRO A 115 29.15 10.85 5.82
C PRO A 115 29.22 11.55 7.18
N ASP A 116 30.36 12.16 7.52
CA ASP A 116 30.61 12.75 8.85
C ASP A 116 29.50 13.71 9.31
N GLY A 117 29.08 14.66 8.47
CA GLY A 117 28.01 15.60 8.83
C GLY A 117 26.61 14.95 8.94
N TRP A 118 26.42 13.75 8.39
CA TRP A 118 25.18 13.00 8.51
C TRP A 118 25.18 12.10 9.76
N ALA A 119 26.35 11.55 10.10
CA ALA A 119 26.61 10.77 11.30
C ALA A 119 26.39 11.59 12.59
N GLU A 120 26.54 12.92 12.53
CA GLU A 120 26.26 13.82 13.66
C GLU A 120 24.76 13.95 14.00
N VAL A 121 23.88 13.70 13.03
CA VAL A 121 22.42 13.95 13.18
C VAL A 121 21.57 12.68 13.05
N ASN A 122 22.16 11.58 12.56
CA ASN A 122 21.48 10.30 12.40
C ASN A 122 21.83 9.36 13.57
N ASP A 123 20.82 8.96 14.33
CA ASP A 123 20.99 8.22 15.59
C ASP A 123 21.53 6.79 15.39
N GLN A 124 21.48 6.26 14.17
CA GLN A 124 21.90 4.89 13.83
C GLN A 124 23.15 4.83 12.95
N GLN A 125 23.79 5.98 12.68
CA GLN A 125 24.91 6.05 11.73
C GLN A 125 24.50 5.50 10.36
N GLU A 126 23.32 5.89 9.88
CA GLU A 126 22.76 5.50 8.60
C GLU A 126 22.50 6.71 7.68
N THR A 127 22.16 6.46 6.42
CA THR A 127 21.90 7.49 5.40
C THR A 127 20.42 7.79 5.16
N ASN A 128 19.52 7.12 5.88
CA ASN A 128 18.09 7.45 5.89
C ASN A 128 17.78 8.72 6.68
N LEU A 129 16.62 9.29 6.38
CA LEU A 129 16.05 10.46 7.04
C LEU A 129 15.25 10.07 8.28
N HIS A 130 14.59 8.91 8.31
CA HIS A 130 13.72 8.53 9.43
C HIS A 130 14.46 8.36 10.78
N ASN A 131 15.79 8.24 10.74
CA ASN A 131 16.68 8.16 11.90
C ASN A 131 17.18 9.55 12.36
N ILE A 132 16.67 10.64 11.79
CA ILE A 132 17.05 12.02 12.15
C ILE A 132 16.00 12.63 13.08
N GLY A 133 16.16 12.35 14.38
CA GLY A 133 15.32 12.89 15.43
C GLY A 133 13.84 12.51 15.35
N THR A 134 13.08 12.90 16.38
CA THR A 134 11.68 12.47 16.54
C THR A 134 10.73 12.99 15.46
N TRP A 135 11.09 14.09 14.80
CA TRP A 135 10.23 14.67 13.76
C TRP A 135 10.27 13.82 12.48
N ALA A 136 11.46 13.42 12.01
CA ALA A 136 11.60 12.67 10.76
C ALA A 136 11.13 11.22 10.92
N ASP A 137 11.23 10.66 12.12
CA ASP A 137 10.60 9.40 12.51
C ASP A 137 9.05 9.50 12.46
N GLN A 138 8.46 10.44 13.19
CA GLN A 138 7.02 10.40 13.47
C GLN A 138 6.14 11.04 12.39
N LYS A 139 6.58 12.14 11.76
CA LYS A 139 5.69 12.91 10.87
C LYS A 139 5.38 12.21 9.54
N PRO A 140 6.35 11.58 8.85
CA PRO A 140 6.05 10.81 7.65
C PRO A 140 5.05 9.69 7.93
N ARG A 141 5.23 8.98 9.05
CA ARG A 141 4.29 7.95 9.50
C ARG A 141 2.90 8.50 9.78
N ALA A 142 2.77 9.65 10.44
CA ALA A 142 1.46 10.27 10.69
C ALA A 142 0.72 10.65 9.39
N ILE A 143 1.45 11.07 8.34
CA ILE A 143 0.87 11.35 7.02
C ILE A 143 0.36 10.06 6.39
N VAL A 144 1.16 8.98 6.44
CA VAL A 144 0.77 7.65 5.97
C VAL A 144 -0.47 7.14 6.70
N GLU A 145 -0.50 7.25 8.03
CA GLU A 145 -1.63 6.88 8.88
C GLU A 145 -2.91 7.60 8.45
N LEU A 146 -2.85 8.93 8.32
CA LEU A 146 -4.00 9.72 7.89
C LEU A 146 -4.48 9.31 6.50
N GLY A 147 -3.55 9.05 5.58
CA GLY A 147 -3.87 8.53 4.25
C GLY A 147 -4.61 7.19 4.34
N VAL A 148 -4.08 6.22 5.09
CA VAL A 148 -4.69 4.90 5.25
C VAL A 148 -6.09 4.99 5.87
N LEU A 149 -6.30 5.86 6.87
CA LEU A 149 -7.61 6.12 7.44
C LEU A 149 -8.59 6.72 6.42
N VAL A 150 -8.17 7.77 5.71
CA VAL A 150 -8.99 8.48 4.73
C VAL A 150 -9.36 7.56 3.57
N PHE A 151 -8.38 6.93 2.94
CA PHE A 151 -8.61 6.11 1.75
C PHE A 151 -9.21 4.75 2.10
N GLY A 152 -8.84 4.13 3.23
CA GLY A 152 -9.31 2.81 3.62
C GLY A 152 -10.67 2.78 4.31
N ILE A 153 -11.09 3.85 4.98
CA ILE A 153 -12.37 3.90 5.72
C ILE A 153 -13.26 5.06 5.24
N LEU A 154 -12.78 6.30 5.38
CA LEU A 154 -13.64 7.48 5.21
C LEU A 154 -14.14 7.64 3.78
N TRP A 155 -13.28 7.43 2.79
CA TRP A 155 -13.64 7.54 1.37
C TRP A 155 -14.62 6.43 0.95
N PRO A 156 -14.42 5.14 1.25
CA PRO A 156 -15.44 4.11 1.00
C PRO A 156 -16.80 4.45 1.62
N ILE A 157 -16.84 4.93 2.88
CA ILE A 157 -18.09 5.35 3.53
C ILE A 157 -18.72 6.53 2.78
N TRP A 158 -17.95 7.58 2.51
CA TRP A 158 -18.44 8.72 1.74
C TRP A 158 -19.02 8.29 0.38
N HIS A 159 -18.36 7.34 -0.30
CA HIS A 159 -18.83 6.83 -1.58
C HIS A 159 -20.18 6.12 -1.46
N LEU A 160 -20.41 5.32 -0.42
CA LEU A 160 -21.71 4.69 -0.15
C LEU A 160 -22.85 5.72 0.01
N LEU A 161 -22.52 6.91 0.53
CA LEU A 161 -23.46 7.99 0.80
C LEU A 161 -23.68 8.95 -0.39
N THR A 162 -22.92 8.80 -1.48
CA THR A 162 -22.98 9.71 -2.66
C THR A 162 -23.86 9.20 -3.80
N SER A 163 -24.24 10.11 -4.72
CA SER A 163 -25.06 9.79 -5.90
C SER A 163 -24.34 8.82 -6.86
N LYS A 164 -25.11 8.11 -7.71
CA LYS A 164 -24.54 7.15 -8.68
C LYS A 164 -23.56 7.79 -9.66
N GLU A 165 -23.79 9.05 -10.01
CA GLU A 165 -22.98 9.84 -10.95
C GLU A 165 -21.62 10.20 -10.34
N ILE A 166 -21.60 10.69 -9.09
CA ILE A 166 -20.36 10.98 -8.36
C ILE A 166 -19.59 9.68 -8.13
N ARG A 167 -20.29 8.62 -7.76
CA ARG A 167 -19.67 7.30 -7.57
C ARG A 167 -18.94 6.84 -8.82
N ALA A 168 -19.55 6.92 -9.99
CA ALA A 168 -18.97 6.43 -11.23
C ALA A 168 -17.59 7.03 -11.54
N LYS A 169 -17.41 8.34 -11.31
CA LYS A 169 -16.17 9.07 -11.60
C LYS A 169 -14.99 8.65 -10.71
N TRP A 170 -15.25 8.41 -9.42
CA TRP A 170 -14.21 8.16 -8.41
C TRP A 170 -14.00 6.67 -8.08
N THR A 171 -14.90 5.79 -8.55
CA THR A 171 -14.81 4.33 -8.31
C THR A 171 -13.50 3.74 -8.80
N ILE A 172 -12.92 4.30 -9.86
CA ILE A 172 -11.66 3.82 -10.42
C ILE A 172 -10.46 4.03 -9.47
N LEU A 173 -10.51 5.03 -8.59
CA LEU A 173 -9.46 5.33 -7.60
C LEU A 173 -9.71 4.66 -6.26
N LEU A 174 -10.97 4.38 -5.91
CA LEU A 174 -11.31 3.79 -4.62
C LEU A 174 -10.54 2.49 -4.32
N PRO A 175 -9.90 2.34 -3.16
CA PRO A 175 -9.32 1.06 -2.82
C PRO A 175 -10.43 -0.01 -2.73
N PRO A 176 -10.10 -1.28 -3.05
CA PRO A 176 -11.08 -2.35 -3.00
C PRO A 176 -11.51 -2.65 -1.56
N MET A 177 -12.73 -3.14 -1.35
CA MET A 177 -13.24 -3.53 -0.01
C MET A 177 -12.35 -4.54 0.72
N MET A 178 -11.51 -5.31 0.00
CA MET A 178 -10.56 -6.23 0.62
C MET A 178 -9.49 -5.52 1.48
N VAL A 179 -9.27 -4.21 1.35
CA VAL A 179 -8.31 -3.50 2.22
C VAL A 179 -8.86 -3.30 3.63
N LEU A 180 -10.18 -3.43 3.85
CA LEU A 180 -10.80 -3.10 5.13
C LEU A 180 -10.20 -3.87 6.33
N PRO A 181 -9.99 -5.20 6.29
CA PRO A 181 -9.39 -5.90 7.42
C PRO A 181 -7.98 -5.40 7.73
N ILE A 182 -7.21 -5.02 6.71
CA ILE A 182 -5.86 -4.46 6.86
C ILE A 182 -5.92 -3.07 7.48
N THR A 183 -6.83 -2.21 7.00
CA THR A 183 -7.01 -0.86 7.56
C THR A 183 -7.50 -0.91 9.00
N ILE A 184 -8.44 -1.80 9.33
CA ILE A 184 -8.89 -2.02 10.71
C ILE A 184 -7.72 -2.53 11.56
N GLY A 185 -6.91 -3.47 11.06
CA GLY A 185 -5.70 -3.93 11.73
C GLY A 185 -4.71 -2.79 12.04
N ALA A 186 -4.51 -1.88 11.10
CA ALA A 186 -3.66 -0.70 11.28
C ALA A 186 -4.18 0.20 12.42
N GLU A 187 -5.47 0.55 12.38
CA GLU A 187 -6.10 1.39 13.40
C GLU A 187 -6.11 0.74 14.79
N LEU A 188 -6.36 -0.58 14.86
CA LEU A 188 -6.28 -1.31 16.11
C LEU A 188 -4.85 -1.32 16.68
N SER A 189 -3.84 -1.51 15.83
CA SER A 189 -2.44 -1.49 16.25
C SER A 189 -2.05 -0.13 16.83
N ARG A 190 -2.52 0.96 16.21
CA ARG A 190 -2.38 2.31 16.77
C ARG A 190 -3.01 2.47 18.15
N LEU A 191 -4.24 1.99 18.32
CA LEU A 191 -4.97 2.10 19.58
C LEU A 191 -4.28 1.30 20.69
N LEU A 192 -3.73 0.13 20.36
CA LEU A 192 -2.95 -0.71 21.27
C LEU A 192 -1.68 0.00 21.78
N GLU A 193 -1.15 0.98 21.05
CA GLU A 193 -0.02 1.80 21.48
C GLU A 193 -0.46 3.09 22.19
N THR A 194 -1.51 3.73 21.68
CA THR A 194 -1.91 5.08 22.07
C THR A 194 -2.76 5.10 23.35
N VAL A 195 -3.67 4.14 23.52
CA VAL A 195 -4.59 4.10 24.68
C VAL A 195 -3.85 3.94 26.01
N PRO A 196 -2.87 3.01 26.16
CA PRO A 196 -2.11 2.92 27.41
C PRO A 196 -1.35 4.22 27.74
N LYS A 197 -0.73 4.85 26.72
CA LYS A 197 -0.04 6.14 26.88
C LYS A 197 -0.99 7.25 27.36
N MET A 198 -2.20 7.32 26.79
CA MET A 198 -3.23 8.28 27.19
C MET A 198 -3.78 8.03 28.61
N LEU A 199 -3.89 6.77 29.01
CA LEU A 199 -4.37 6.39 30.35
C LEU A 199 -3.27 6.45 31.43
N GLY A 200 -2.03 6.77 31.04
CA GLY A 200 -0.88 6.77 31.96
C GLY A 200 -0.53 5.37 32.48
N THR A 201 -0.97 4.30 31.80
CA THR A 201 -0.68 2.93 32.23
C THR A 201 0.62 2.44 31.60
N SER A 202 1.46 1.79 32.41
CA SER A 202 2.66 1.07 31.96
C SER A 202 2.36 -0.36 31.51
N THR A 203 1.08 -0.69 31.29
CA THR A 203 0.66 -2.02 30.87
C THR A 203 1.25 -2.33 29.50
N PRO A 204 2.05 -3.41 29.37
CA PRO A 204 2.55 -3.85 28.08
C PRO A 204 1.39 -4.04 27.11
N SER A 205 1.57 -3.61 25.86
CA SER A 205 0.58 -3.86 24.82
C SER A 205 0.34 -5.36 24.66
N ALA A 206 -0.90 -5.73 24.35
CA ALA A 206 -1.27 -7.12 24.10
C ALA A 206 -0.50 -7.74 22.91
N VAL A 207 -0.06 -6.89 21.97
CA VAL A 207 0.79 -7.27 20.85
C VAL A 207 2.16 -6.60 21.02
N PRO A 208 3.27 -7.35 20.89
CA PRO A 208 4.60 -6.76 20.96
C PRO A 208 4.84 -5.83 19.76
N ARG A 209 5.53 -4.70 20.01
CA ARG A 209 5.88 -3.68 19.01
C ARG A 209 4.69 -3.31 18.08
N PRO A 210 3.60 -2.75 18.62
CA PRO A 210 2.40 -2.40 17.85
C PRO A 210 2.68 -1.41 16.71
N SER A 211 3.72 -0.60 16.83
CA SER A 211 4.20 0.31 15.79
C SER A 211 4.60 -0.41 14.50
N GLU A 212 5.44 -1.43 14.63
CA GLU A 212 5.97 -2.21 13.51
C GLU A 212 4.85 -2.98 12.79
N LEU A 213 3.89 -3.47 13.58
CA LEU A 213 2.69 -4.12 13.06
C LEU A 213 1.80 -3.13 12.29
N GLN A 214 1.70 -1.89 12.77
CA GLN A 214 0.95 -0.83 12.08
C GLN A 214 1.58 -0.52 10.72
N GLU A 215 2.90 -0.40 10.65
CA GLU A 215 3.65 -0.17 9.40
C GLU A 215 3.52 -1.34 8.43
N PHE A 216 3.59 -2.58 8.92
CA PHE A 216 3.27 -3.76 8.11
C PHE A 216 1.90 -3.66 7.45
N TYR A 217 0.87 -3.20 8.19
CA TYR A 217 -0.46 -2.99 7.62
C TYR A 217 -0.50 -1.85 6.61
N PHE A 218 0.19 -0.74 6.85
CA PHE A 218 0.29 0.37 5.89
C PHE A 218 0.88 -0.10 4.56
N TYR A 219 1.99 -0.83 4.61
CA TYR A 219 2.66 -1.30 3.40
C TYR A 219 1.85 -2.37 2.68
N THR A 220 1.18 -3.25 3.42
CA THR A 220 0.22 -4.22 2.86
C THR A 220 -0.95 -3.50 2.18
N PHE A 221 -1.48 -2.42 2.78
CA PHE A 221 -2.52 -1.59 2.18
C PHE A 221 -2.06 -1.00 0.83
N PHE A 222 -0.84 -0.48 0.76
CA PHE A 222 -0.27 0.05 -0.50
C PHE A 222 -0.14 -1.03 -1.57
N ALA A 223 0.37 -2.21 -1.22
CA ALA A 223 0.49 -3.33 -2.15
C ALA A 223 -0.87 -3.77 -2.72
N LEU A 224 -1.91 -3.84 -1.88
CA LEU A 224 -3.27 -4.20 -2.30
C LEU A 224 -3.91 -3.13 -3.19
N CYS A 225 -3.73 -1.85 -2.86
CA CYS A 225 -4.15 -0.73 -3.69
C CYS A 225 -3.49 -0.81 -5.07
N MET A 226 -2.16 -0.97 -5.09
CA MET A 226 -1.39 -1.04 -6.33
C MET A 226 -1.80 -2.24 -7.19
N TRP A 227 -1.96 -3.41 -6.59
CA TRP A 227 -2.41 -4.62 -7.28
C TRP A 227 -3.77 -4.42 -7.94
N THR A 228 -4.70 -3.78 -7.24
CA THR A 228 -6.04 -3.51 -7.76
C THR A 228 -6.01 -2.46 -8.87
N TRP A 229 -5.26 -1.38 -8.69
CA TRP A 229 -5.13 -0.33 -9.69
C TRP A 229 -4.46 -0.83 -10.97
N ARG A 230 -3.48 -1.75 -10.87
CA ARG A 230 -2.93 -2.44 -12.04
C ARG A 230 -4.01 -3.15 -12.86
N LYS A 231 -4.90 -3.90 -12.20
CA LYS A 231 -6.00 -4.60 -12.90
C LYS A 231 -6.98 -3.64 -13.55
N ARG A 232 -7.30 -2.53 -12.88
CA ARG A 232 -8.18 -1.49 -13.43
C ARG A 232 -7.56 -0.80 -14.63
N LEU A 233 -6.26 -0.52 -14.59
CA LEU A 233 -5.51 -0.03 -15.76
C LEU A 233 -5.61 -1.03 -16.92
N LEU A 234 -5.28 -2.32 -16.69
CA LEU A 234 -5.37 -3.38 -17.70
C LEU A 234 -6.76 -3.49 -18.33
N ALA A 235 -7.82 -3.50 -17.49
CA ALA A 235 -9.20 -3.56 -17.96
C ALA A 235 -9.61 -2.30 -18.74
N GLY A 236 -9.18 -1.11 -18.28
CA GLY A 236 -9.45 0.16 -18.94
C GLY A 236 -8.81 0.25 -20.33
N PHE A 237 -7.59 -0.26 -20.50
CA PHE A 237 -6.91 -0.29 -21.79
C PHE A 237 -7.52 -1.31 -22.76
N ALA A 238 -7.86 -2.52 -22.31
CA ALA A 238 -8.55 -3.51 -23.13
C ALA A 238 -9.90 -2.96 -23.68
N ALA A 239 -10.61 -2.18 -22.88
CA ALA A 239 -11.83 -1.51 -23.30
C ALA A 239 -11.57 -0.36 -24.31
N ALA A 240 -10.47 0.37 -24.18
CA ALA A 240 -10.10 1.43 -25.11
C ALA A 240 -9.71 0.88 -26.49
N ASP A 241 -8.96 -0.23 -26.51
CA ASP A 241 -8.53 -0.89 -27.76
C ASP A 241 -9.69 -1.52 -28.52
N SER A 242 -10.61 -2.22 -27.81
CA SER A 242 -11.81 -2.78 -28.44
C SER A 242 -12.71 -1.70 -29.04
N HIS A 243 -12.85 -0.54 -28.40
CA HIS A 243 -13.64 0.57 -28.94
C HIS A 243 -13.01 1.16 -30.21
N ARG A 244 -11.67 1.25 -30.28
CA ARG A 244 -10.95 1.70 -31.49
C ARG A 244 -11.13 0.75 -32.66
N VAL A 245 -11.04 -0.56 -32.42
CA VAL A 245 -11.28 -1.57 -33.46
C VAL A 245 -12.70 -1.43 -34.01
N THR A 246 -13.70 -1.22 -33.16
CA THR A 246 -15.08 -1.00 -33.60
C THR A 246 -15.22 0.23 -34.49
N ILE A 247 -14.58 1.36 -34.16
CA ILE A 247 -14.69 2.61 -34.93
C ILE A 247 -13.99 2.52 -36.31
N LEU A 248 -12.95 1.70 -36.44
CA LEU A 248 -12.18 1.56 -37.67
C LEU A 248 -12.75 0.52 -38.66
N LEU A 249 -13.75 -0.26 -38.25
CA LEU A 249 -14.42 -1.21 -39.13
C LEU A 249 -15.38 -0.48 -40.09
N PRO A 250 -15.35 -0.77 -41.40
CA PRO A 250 -16.31 -0.23 -42.36
C PRO A 250 -17.75 -0.55 -41.93
N GLN A 251 -18.68 0.38 -42.14
CA GLN A 251 -20.08 0.32 -41.68
C GLN A 251 -20.81 -1.01 -41.99
N ARG A 252 -20.44 -1.70 -43.09
CA ARG A 252 -20.98 -3.03 -43.42
C ARG A 252 -20.63 -4.13 -42.41
N GLN A 253 -19.41 -4.16 -41.89
CA GLN A 253 -18.98 -5.20 -40.94
C GLN A 253 -19.51 -4.99 -39.52
N GLN A 254 -19.96 -3.77 -39.19
CA GLN A 254 -20.65 -3.50 -37.91
C GLN A 254 -22.07 -4.08 -37.91
N ILE A 255 -22.78 -4.04 -39.04
CA ILE A 255 -24.16 -4.55 -39.17
C ILE A 255 -24.19 -6.07 -39.04
N ASP A 256 -23.22 -6.77 -39.67
CA ASP A 256 -23.16 -8.24 -39.64
C ASP A 256 -22.87 -8.82 -38.25
N ARG A 257 -22.28 -8.04 -37.33
CA ARG A 257 -22.02 -8.48 -35.93
C ARG A 257 -23.17 -8.25 -34.96
N VAL A 258 -24.13 -7.40 -35.30
CA VAL A 258 -25.33 -7.16 -34.47
C VAL A 258 -26.46 -8.12 -34.86
N ALA A 259 -26.37 -8.71 -36.05
CA ALA A 259 -27.35 -9.65 -36.60
C ALA A 259 -27.05 -11.14 -36.33
N ALA A 260 -25.97 -11.46 -35.61
CA ALA A 260 -25.55 -12.82 -35.23
C ALA A 260 -25.48 -12.94 -33.71
#